data_AF-A0A4V2UK88-F1
#
_entry.id   AF-A0A4V2UK88-F1
#
_cell.length_a   1.000
_cell.length_b   1.000
_cell.length_c   1.000
_cell.angle_alpha   90.00
_cell.angle_beta   90.00
_cell.angle_gamma   90.00
#
_symmetry.space_group_name_H-M   'P 1'
#
loop_
_entity.id
_entity.type
_entity.pdbx_description
1 polymer ?
#
loop_
_entity_poly.entity_id
_entity_poly.type
_entity_poly.pdbx_seq_one_letter_code
_entity_poly.pdbx_strand_id
1 'polypeptide(L)'
;MRTLLALLVSFFITACTVNGPVTTQSTVDDRPSVTFDVGGYNPVKTELLVDNFSYGAISKYLSTQSALKLLPGHHLIEVYYQDRLVYSKKHYFAESTLSVIKVYEQ
;
A
#
# COMPACT_ATOMS: atom_id res chain seq x y z
N MET A 1 36.67 25.27 49.36
CA MET A 1 36.60 23.82 49.05
C MET A 1 35.19 23.23 49.25
N ARG A 2 34.48 23.52 50.36
CA ARG A 2 33.09 23.03 50.58
C ARG A 2 32.06 23.48 49.53
N THR A 3 32.15 24.71 49.03
CA THR A 3 31.23 25.25 48.01
C THR A 3 31.47 24.65 46.62
N LEU A 4 32.71 24.31 46.29
CA LEU A 4 33.08 23.69 45.01
C LEU A 4 32.54 22.26 44.89
N LEU A 5 32.54 21.52 46.01
CA LEU A 5 32.01 20.16 46.09
C LEU A 5 30.48 20.13 45.92
N ALA A 6 29.77 21.11 46.48
CA ALA A 6 28.32 21.24 46.36
C ALA A 6 27.88 21.54 44.91
N LEU A 7 28.66 22.34 44.19
CA LEU A 7 28.41 22.65 42.78
C LEU A 7 28.60 21.43 41.88
N LEU A 8 29.64 20.62 42.15
CA LEU A 8 29.94 19.41 41.39
C LEU A 8 28.83 18.37 41.54
N VAL A 9 28.31 18.16 42.76
CA VAL A 9 27.23 17.20 43.01
C VAL A 9 25.92 17.63 42.32
N SER A 10 25.62 18.93 42.26
CA SER A 10 24.40 19.42 41.61
C SER A 10 24.40 19.20 40.08
N PHE A 11 25.57 19.14 39.45
CA PHE A 11 25.69 18.89 38.00
C PHE A 11 25.45 17.42 37.61
N PHE A 12 25.65 16.47 38.54
CA PHE A 12 25.43 15.05 38.26
C PHE A 12 23.96 14.62 38.34
N ILE A 13 23.10 15.38 39.03
CA ILE A 13 21.69 15.01 39.24
C ILE A 13 20.83 15.33 38.00
N THR A 14 21.27 16.26 37.13
CA THR A 14 20.53 16.63 35.90
C THR A 14 20.74 15.67 34.74
N ALA A 15 21.72 14.76 34.81
CA ALA A 15 22.03 13.81 33.74
C ALA A 15 21.08 12.59 33.68
N CYS A 16 20.26 12.37 34.71
CA CYS A 16 19.40 11.18 34.82
C CYS A 16 18.00 11.34 34.20
N THR A 17 17.64 12.50 33.64
CA THR A 17 16.26 12.78 33.19
C THR A 17 16.03 12.69 31.67
N VAL A 18 17.07 12.43 30.88
CA VAL A 18 17.01 12.59 29.41
C VAL A 18 16.58 11.31 28.65
N ASN A 19 16.51 10.16 29.33
CA ASN A 19 16.23 8.86 28.71
C ASN A 19 14.91 8.24 29.19
N GLY A 20 13.82 9.01 29.15
CA GLY A 20 12.48 8.41 29.25
C GLY A 20 12.23 7.49 28.05
N PRO A 21 11.59 6.31 28.21
CA PRO A 21 11.26 5.45 27.07
C PRO A 21 10.29 6.19 26.15
N VAL A 22 10.81 6.73 25.05
CA VAL A 22 10.00 7.36 24.01
C VAL A 22 9.39 6.25 23.17
N THR A 23 8.08 6.07 23.27
CA THR A 23 7.33 5.16 22.40
C THR A 23 6.99 5.90 21.11
N THR A 24 7.60 5.51 20.02
CA THR A 24 7.24 5.98 18.68
C THR A 24 6.04 5.17 18.18
N GLN A 25 4.86 5.79 18.08
CA GLN A 25 3.73 5.20 17.36
C GLN A 25 3.77 5.65 15.90
N SER A 26 3.66 4.69 14.98
CA SER A 26 3.55 4.93 13.54
C SER A 26 2.39 4.12 12.99
N THR A 27 1.55 4.73 12.17
CA THR A 27 0.50 4.03 11.42
C THR A 27 1.09 3.56 10.09
N VAL A 28 1.09 2.25 9.87
CA VAL A 28 1.55 1.64 8.61
C VAL A 28 0.33 1.39 7.73
N ASP A 29 0.40 1.80 6.45
CA ASP A 29 -0.59 1.40 5.43
C ASP A 29 -0.19 0.04 4.86
N ASP A 30 -0.83 -1.00 5.36
CA ASP A 30 -0.63 -2.41 5.00
C ASP A 30 -1.60 -2.89 3.91
N ARG A 31 -2.31 -1.98 3.23
CA ARG A 31 -3.25 -2.37 2.18
C ARG A 31 -2.54 -3.09 1.03
N PRO A 32 -3.10 -4.21 0.53
CA PRO A 32 -2.58 -4.87 -0.66
C PRO A 32 -2.53 -3.93 -1.86
N SER A 33 -1.49 -4.11 -2.65
CA SER A 33 -1.25 -3.44 -3.92
C SER A 33 -1.50 -4.40 -5.07
N VAL A 34 -2.31 -3.99 -6.04
CA VAL A 34 -2.60 -4.76 -7.26
C VAL A 34 -2.16 -3.96 -8.48
N THR A 35 -1.40 -4.60 -9.35
CA THR A 35 -1.04 -4.04 -10.66
C THR A 35 -1.49 -4.98 -11.77
N PHE A 36 -1.54 -4.44 -12.98
CA PHE A 36 -2.03 -5.16 -14.15
C PHE A 36 -0.97 -5.22 -15.24
N ASP A 37 -0.89 -6.38 -15.87
CA ASP A 37 -0.09 -6.65 -17.05
C ASP A 37 -1.04 -7.02 -18.18
N VAL A 38 -1.13 -6.15 -19.19
CA VAL A 38 -2.17 -6.21 -20.23
C VAL A 38 -1.51 -6.41 -21.59
N GLY A 39 -1.88 -7.50 -22.27
CA GLY A 39 -1.43 -7.83 -23.62
C GLY A 39 -2.61 -8.07 -24.57
N GLY A 40 -2.46 -7.68 -25.85
CA GLY A 40 -3.50 -7.84 -26.87
C GLY A 40 -4.61 -6.77 -26.84
N TYR A 41 -4.85 -6.13 -25.70
CA TYR A 41 -5.85 -5.05 -25.56
C TYR A 41 -5.20 -3.67 -25.45
N ASN A 42 -5.92 -2.62 -25.91
CA ASN A 42 -5.52 -1.23 -25.66
C ASN A 42 -5.87 -0.85 -24.21
N PRO A 43 -4.90 -0.60 -23.31
CA PRO A 43 -5.18 -0.35 -21.89
C PRO A 43 -5.99 0.91 -21.61
N VAL A 44 -5.97 1.90 -22.52
CA VAL A 44 -6.74 3.15 -22.36
C VAL A 44 -8.23 2.92 -22.63
N LYS A 45 -8.57 1.93 -23.46
CA LYS A 45 -9.95 1.53 -23.79
C LYS A 45 -10.45 0.35 -22.96
N THR A 46 -9.68 -0.04 -21.95
CA THR A 46 -9.96 -1.19 -21.11
C THR A 46 -10.34 -0.69 -19.73
N GLU A 47 -11.56 -0.95 -19.29
CA GLU A 47 -12.08 -0.55 -17.98
C GLU A 47 -11.87 -1.64 -16.93
N LEU A 48 -11.50 -1.22 -15.72
CA LEU A 48 -11.34 -2.07 -14.55
C LEU A 48 -12.52 -1.90 -13.61
N LEU A 49 -13.16 -3.01 -13.25
CA LEU A 49 -14.15 -3.09 -12.19
C LEU A 49 -13.63 -3.96 -11.05
N VAL A 50 -13.84 -3.49 -9.81
CA VAL A 50 -13.56 -4.26 -8.59
C VAL A 50 -14.83 -4.28 -7.76
N ASP A 51 -15.35 -5.47 -7.45
CA ASP A 51 -16.59 -5.67 -6.71
C ASP A 51 -17.77 -4.85 -7.26
N ASN A 52 -17.92 -4.84 -8.59
CA ASN A 52 -18.97 -4.11 -9.29
C ASN A 52 -18.86 -2.57 -9.23
N PHE A 53 -17.73 -2.03 -8.74
CA PHE A 53 -17.39 -0.62 -8.81
C PHE A 53 -16.36 -0.35 -9.91
N SER A 54 -16.60 0.67 -10.75
CA SER A 54 -15.65 1.08 -11.78
C SER A 54 -14.51 1.90 -11.19
N TYR A 55 -13.28 1.48 -11.50
CA TYR A 55 -12.03 2.19 -11.20
C TYR A 55 -11.49 2.93 -12.45
N GLY A 56 -12.24 2.90 -13.55
CA GLY A 56 -11.89 3.51 -14.84
C GLY A 56 -10.83 2.74 -15.60
N ALA A 57 -10.08 3.43 -16.45
CA ALA A 57 -9.13 2.79 -17.36
C ALA A 57 -8.00 2.03 -16.63
N ILE A 58 -7.78 0.77 -17.02
CA ILE A 58 -6.73 -0.10 -16.47
C ILE A 58 -5.32 0.45 -16.73
N SER A 59 -5.16 1.33 -17.73
CA SER A 59 -3.90 2.02 -18.01
C SER A 59 -3.32 2.76 -16.80
N LYS A 60 -4.16 3.18 -15.84
CA LYS A 60 -3.73 3.84 -14.61
C LYS A 60 -3.03 2.92 -13.62
N TYR A 61 -3.16 1.61 -13.79
CA TYR A 61 -2.74 0.59 -12.82
C TYR A 61 -1.78 -0.44 -13.44
N LEU A 62 -1.11 -0.06 -14.53
CA LEU A 62 -0.12 -0.92 -15.16
C LEU A 62 1.07 -1.17 -14.23
N SER A 63 1.64 -2.37 -14.29
CA SER A 63 2.78 -2.81 -13.47
C SER A 63 3.99 -1.88 -13.49
N THR A 64 4.15 -1.10 -14.56
CA THR A 64 5.25 -0.13 -14.74
C THR A 64 4.94 1.28 -14.24
N GLN A 65 3.70 1.57 -13.84
CA GLN A 65 3.26 2.93 -13.51
C GLN A 65 2.79 3.08 -12.07
N SER A 66 1.72 2.38 -11.69
CA SER A 66 1.06 2.59 -10.41
C SER A 66 0.26 1.36 -9.98
N ALA A 67 0.03 1.23 -8.68
CA ALA A 67 -0.71 0.13 -8.09
C ALA A 67 -2.05 0.60 -7.54
N LEU A 68 -3.07 -0.22 -7.73
CA LEU A 68 -4.35 -0.09 -7.07
C LEU A 68 -4.24 -0.61 -5.63
N LYS A 69 -4.56 0.24 -4.65
CA LYS A 69 -4.67 -0.16 -3.25
C LYS A 69 -6.08 -0.68 -2.97
N LEU A 70 -6.18 -1.91 -2.48
CA LEU A 70 -7.44 -2.53 -2.08
C LEU A 70 -7.45 -2.81 -0.58
N LEU A 71 -8.63 -3.08 -0.04
CA LEU A 71 -8.72 -3.66 1.30
C LEU A 71 -8.29 -5.13 1.24
N PRO A 72 -7.78 -5.71 2.34
CA PRO A 72 -7.56 -7.15 2.42
C PRO A 72 -8.88 -7.91 2.32
N GLY A 73 -8.87 -9.04 1.61
CA GLY A 73 -10.05 -9.89 1.47
C GLY A 73 -10.24 -10.48 0.08
N HIS A 74 -11.45 -10.98 -0.15
CA HIS A 74 -11.84 -11.50 -1.44
C HIS A 74 -12.48 -10.42 -2.30
N HIS A 75 -11.91 -10.20 -3.47
CA HIS A 75 -12.39 -9.20 -4.42
C HIS A 75 -12.64 -9.84 -5.78
N LEU A 76 -13.76 -9.50 -6.41
CA LEU A 76 -14.03 -9.84 -7.80
C LEU A 76 -13.37 -8.79 -8.69
N ILE A 77 -12.43 -9.24 -9.52
CA ILE A 77 -11.75 -8.39 -10.50
C ILE A 77 -12.33 -8.69 -11.87
N GLU A 78 -12.89 -7.65 -12.49
CA GLU A 78 -13.44 -7.72 -13.84
C GLU A 78 -12.77 -6.67 -14.72
N VAL A 79 -12.52 -7.07 -15.97
CA VAL A 79 -11.92 -6.19 -16.96
C VAL A 79 -12.76 -6.23 -18.22
N TYR A 80 -13.14 -5.04 -18.69
CA TYR A 80 -13.97 -4.85 -19.86
C TYR A 80 -13.17 -4.13 -20.95
N TYR A 81 -13.14 -4.68 -22.16
CA TYR A 81 -12.62 -4.00 -23.33
C TYR A 81 -13.79 -3.60 -24.22
N GLN A 82 -14.04 -2.30 -24.37
CA GLN A 82 -15.17 -1.78 -25.17
C GLN A 82 -16.50 -2.49 -24.84
N ASP A 83 -16.90 -2.46 -23.56
CA ASP A 83 -18.12 -3.09 -23.03
C ASP A 83 -18.17 -4.64 -23.09
N ARG A 84 -17.13 -5.30 -23.60
CA ARG A 84 -16.99 -6.76 -23.56
C ARG A 84 -16.17 -7.19 -22.36
N LEU A 85 -16.71 -8.09 -21.54
CA LEU A 85 -15.96 -8.74 -20.47
C LEU A 85 -14.84 -9.61 -21.06
N VAL A 86 -13.58 -9.28 -20.75
CA VAL A 86 -12.37 -10.00 -21.21
C VAL A 86 -11.66 -10.73 -20.07
N TYR A 87 -11.94 -10.38 -18.83
CA TYR A 87 -11.41 -11.05 -17.64
C TYR A 87 -12.41 -10.97 -16.50
N SER A 88 -12.67 -12.08 -15.81
CA SER A 88 -13.44 -12.09 -14.57
C SER A 88 -12.91 -13.18 -13.65
N LYS A 89 -12.41 -12.79 -12.48
CA LYS A 89 -11.91 -13.75 -11.48
C LYS A 89 -11.96 -13.18 -10.07
N LYS A 90 -12.37 -14.02 -9.12
CA LYS A 90 -12.28 -13.74 -7.69
C LYS A 90 -10.87 -14.04 -7.19
N HIS A 91 -10.24 -13.06 -6.56
CA HIS A 91 -8.91 -13.17 -5.95
C HIS A 91 -8.98 -12.92 -4.46
N TYR A 92 -8.04 -13.50 -3.71
CA TYR A 92 -7.81 -13.16 -2.31
C TYR A 92 -6.56 -12.31 -2.22
N PHE A 93 -6.66 -11.14 -1.59
CA PHE A 93 -5.54 -10.22 -1.35
C PHE A 93 -5.27 -10.16 0.15
N ALA A 94 -4.08 -10.60 0.56
CA ALA A 94 -3.65 -10.51 1.95
C ALA A 94 -2.97 -9.16 2.24
N GLU A 95 -2.89 -8.78 3.50
CA GLU A 95 -2.19 -7.58 3.97
C GLU A 95 -0.72 -7.56 3.48
N SER A 96 -0.23 -6.37 3.17
CA SER A 96 1.13 -6.09 2.69
C SER A 96 1.57 -6.89 1.45
N THR A 97 0.62 -7.38 0.64
CA THR A 97 0.95 -8.10 -0.60
C THR A 97 1.01 -7.19 -1.82
N LEU A 98 1.86 -7.59 -2.78
CA LEU A 98 1.89 -7.04 -4.14
C LEU A 98 1.48 -8.14 -5.12
N SER A 99 0.39 -7.92 -5.84
CA SER A 99 -0.13 -8.86 -6.84
C SER A 99 -0.04 -8.26 -8.24
N VAL A 100 0.25 -9.10 -9.22
CA VAL A 100 0.21 -8.74 -10.65
C VAL A 100 -0.83 -9.61 -11.34
N ILE A 101 -1.86 -8.98 -11.90
CA ILE A 101 -2.91 -9.67 -12.66
C ILE A 101 -2.59 -9.57 -14.14
N LYS A 102 -2.49 -10.72 -14.79
CA LYS A 102 -2.25 -10.85 -16.24
C LYS A 102 -3.57 -10.91 -16.99
N VAL A 103 -3.77 -9.98 -17.92
CA VAL A 103 -4.94 -9.88 -18.78
C VAL A 103 -4.47 -9.92 -20.23
N TYR A 104 -4.65 -11.06 -20.88
CA TYR A 104 -4.15 -11.30 -22.23
C TYR A 104 -5.30 -11.76 -23.13
N GLU A 105 -5.29 -11.30 -24.38
CA GLU A 105 -6.16 -11.86 -25.42
C GLU A 105 -5.79 -13.33 -25.65
N GLN A 106 -6.82 -14.20 -25.73
CA GLN A 106 -6.66 -15.63 -26.00
C GLN A 106 -6.69 -15.91 -27.49
#